data_AF-A0AAD7MMZ1-F1
#
_entry.id   AF-A0AAD7MMZ1-F1
#
_cell.length_a   1.000
_cell.length_b   1.000
_cell.length_c   1.000
_cell.angle_alpha   90.00
_cell.angle_beta   90.00
_cell.angle_gamma   90.00
#
_symmetry.space_group_name_H-M   'P 1'
#
loop_
_entity.id
_entity.type
_entity.pdbx_description
1 polymer ?
#
loop_
_entity_poly.entity_id
_entity_poly.type
_entity_poly.pdbx_seq_one_letter_code
_entity_poly.pdbx_strand_id
1 'polypeptide(L)'
;MRQLPQARIEFATGRETQEVWPIVRYCDARCQKKDWSTHKRRCENHDTQTSMAEEIDEIDAASAGLAASLPSKAIYPLLHEWVLKYRPLLCMSLLRAQGLWDDPPPANPARTPPQVFYIRMTSTPGISSRTKARSAFRVVSAEVVPMSELRIAAMDTGHRMYDVDMKEVIQDYDTYLENARTTRVALHPHYRISMVVHSLDFHNGATHMMYHKNWFFTDDNRTDYSRQWRPATDDWLDFLTQTVAAGKGWDRDDVRF
;
A
#
# COMPACT_ATOMS: atom_id res chain seq x y z
N MET A 1 22.03 17.94 30.53
CA MET A 1 21.87 16.85 29.55
C MET A 1 20.42 16.41 29.60
N ARG A 2 19.65 16.57 28.52
CA ARG A 2 18.24 16.15 28.49
C ARG A 2 18.21 14.63 28.32
N GLN A 3 17.59 13.93 29.28
CA GLN A 3 17.30 12.50 29.15
C GLN A 3 16.33 12.29 27.98
N LEU A 4 16.68 11.38 27.08
CA LEU A 4 15.78 10.92 26.03
C LEU A 4 14.69 10.01 26.67
N PRO A 5 13.44 10.06 26.19
CA PRO A 5 12.40 9.18 26.69
C PRO A 5 12.77 7.72 26.41
N GLN A 6 12.75 6.90 27.47
CA GLN A 6 12.94 5.45 27.36
C GLN A 6 11.66 4.83 26.78
N ALA A 7 11.77 4.25 25.59
CA ALA A 7 10.72 3.36 25.08
C ALA A 7 10.66 2.12 25.97
N ARG A 8 9.49 1.89 26.58
CA ARG A 8 9.21 0.75 27.45
C ARG A 8 9.13 -0.52 26.60
N ILE A 9 9.97 -1.52 26.92
CA ILE A 9 9.88 -2.86 26.35
C ILE A 9 8.88 -3.64 27.21
N GLU A 10 7.70 -3.93 26.68
CA GLU A 10 6.73 -4.80 27.35
C GLU A 10 6.82 -6.23 26.78
N PHE A 11 6.93 -7.20 27.69
CA PHE A 11 6.82 -8.63 27.37
C PHE A 11 5.36 -9.05 27.49
N ALA A 12 4.85 -9.74 26.48
CA ALA A 12 3.45 -10.11 26.36
C ALA A 12 3.03 -11.14 27.42
N THR A 13 2.22 -10.69 28.40
CA THR A 13 1.36 -11.57 29.19
C THR A 13 -0.08 -11.04 29.14
N GLY A 14 -0.89 -11.65 28.28
CA GLY A 14 -2.34 -11.80 28.47
C GLY A 14 -3.24 -10.57 28.29
N ARG A 15 -4.05 -10.62 27.22
CA ARG A 15 -5.39 -10.01 27.04
C ARG A 15 -5.53 -8.49 27.20
N GLU A 16 -5.41 -7.81 26.06
CA GLU A 16 -6.42 -6.92 25.48
C GLU A 16 -5.96 -6.66 24.04
N THR A 17 -6.87 -6.59 23.06
CA THR A 17 -6.51 -6.28 21.67
C THR A 17 -6.20 -4.79 21.56
N GLN A 18 -5.08 -4.39 22.16
CA GLN A 18 -4.43 -3.12 21.91
C GLN A 18 -3.80 -3.22 20.52
N GLU A 19 -3.92 -2.16 19.72
CA GLU A 19 -3.36 -2.06 18.37
C GLU A 19 -1.88 -2.47 18.36
N VAL A 20 -1.60 -3.71 17.95
CA VAL A 20 -0.22 -4.18 17.82
C VAL A 20 0.27 -3.71 16.46
N TRP A 21 0.73 -2.47 16.40
CA TRP A 21 1.58 -2.00 15.32
C TRP A 21 2.77 -2.97 15.18
N PRO A 22 3.25 -3.25 13.95
CA PRO A 22 4.37 -4.15 13.75
C PRO A 22 5.56 -3.63 14.57
N ILE A 23 5.88 -4.34 15.65
CA ILE A 23 7.04 -4.05 16.48
C ILE A 23 8.26 -4.15 15.55
N VAL A 24 8.86 -3.01 15.23
CA VAL A 24 10.09 -2.98 14.43
C VAL A 24 11.19 -3.57 15.32
N ARG A 25 11.59 -4.81 15.02
CA ARG A 25 12.64 -5.50 15.75
C ARG A 25 13.98 -5.21 15.10
N TYR A 26 14.86 -4.55 15.83
CA TYR A 26 16.23 -4.33 15.41
C TYR A 26 17.14 -5.45 15.92
N CYS A 27 18.19 -5.73 15.15
CA CYS A 27 19.20 -6.71 15.50
C CYS A 27 19.92 -6.36 16.82
N ASP A 28 20.17 -5.06 17.02
CA ASP A 28 20.83 -4.46 18.17
C ASP A 28 20.54 -2.94 18.20
N ALA A 29 21.07 -2.24 19.22
CA ALA A 29 20.93 -0.79 19.36
C ALA A 29 21.66 0.02 18.29
N ARG A 30 22.68 -0.54 17.62
CA ARG A 30 23.40 0.14 16.52
C ARG A 30 22.54 0.16 15.26
N CYS A 31 21.92 -0.98 14.93
CA CYS A 31 20.89 -1.12 13.91
C CYS A 31 19.78 -0.08 14.11
N GLN A 32 19.23 0.03 15.34
CA GLN A 32 18.20 1.01 15.67
C GLN A 32 18.67 2.45 15.49
N LYS A 33 19.82 2.82 16.06
CA LYS A 33 20.35 4.19 15.98
C LYS A 33 20.61 4.63 14.53
N LYS A 34 21.06 3.70 13.68
CA LYS A 34 21.29 3.94 12.26
C LYS A 34 20.00 4.23 11.50
N ASP A 35 18.91 3.53 11.82
CA ASP A 35 17.60 3.73 11.18
C ASP A 35 16.73 4.80 11.86
N TRP A 36 17.16 5.32 13.02
CA TRP A 36 16.34 6.17 13.88
C TRP A 36 15.80 7.42 13.20
N SER A 37 16.59 8.11 12.37
CA SER A 37 16.12 9.30 11.64
C SER A 37 14.99 8.97 10.67
N THR A 38 15.12 7.86 9.94
CA THR A 38 14.08 7.34 9.03
C THR A 38 12.84 6.92 9.80
N HIS A 39 13.01 6.17 10.88
CA HIS A 39 11.93 5.71 11.73
C HIS A 39 11.18 6.88 12.38
N LYS A 40 11.91 7.85 12.95
CA LYS A 40 11.34 9.05 13.59
C LYS A 40 10.46 9.81 12.63
N ARG A 41 10.94 10.07 11.40
CA ARG A 41 10.14 10.73 10.37
C ARG A 41 8.86 9.96 10.04
N ARG A 42 8.93 8.63 9.90
CA ARG A 42 7.74 7.79 9.66
C ARG A 42 6.76 7.81 10.84
N CYS A 43 7.27 7.81 12.07
CA CYS A 43 6.46 7.93 13.28
C CYS A 43 5.76 9.29 13.34
N GLU A 44 6.47 10.38 13.08
CA GLU A 44 5.91 11.74 13.08
C GLU A 44 4.84 11.92 12.01
N ASN A 45 5.06 11.39 10.79
CA ASN A 45 4.05 11.41 9.74
C ASN A 45 2.80 10.61 10.15
N HIS A 46 2.98 9.46 10.80
CA HIS A 46 1.88 8.66 11.30
C HIS A 46 1.07 9.39 12.38
N ASP A 47 1.74 10.02 13.34
CA ASP A 47 1.10 10.80 14.40
C ASP A 47 0.29 11.97 13.80
N THR A 48 0.86 12.63 12.78
CA THR A 48 0.18 13.71 12.04
C THR A 48 -1.07 13.21 11.32
N GLN A 49 -0.96 12.09 10.60
CA GLN A 49 -2.11 11.48 9.89
C GLN A 49 -3.20 11.02 10.86
N THR A 50 -2.81 10.49 12.02
CA THR A 50 -3.75 10.07 13.06
C THR A 50 -4.48 11.27 13.64
N SER A 51 -3.76 12.35 13.98
CA SER A 51 -4.34 13.59 14.49
C SER A 51 -5.31 14.23 13.50
N MET A 52 -4.95 14.31 12.21
CA MET A 52 -5.84 14.84 11.18
C MET A 52 -7.12 14.00 11.03
N ALA A 53 -6.99 12.67 11.11
CA ALA A 53 -8.14 11.80 11.04
C ALA A 53 -9.05 11.93 12.26
N GLU A 54 -8.50 12.18 13.45
CA GLU A 54 -9.26 12.47 14.66
C GLU A 54 -10.03 13.78 14.57
N GLU A 55 -9.42 14.84 14.03
CA GLU A 55 -10.11 16.12 13.80
C GLU A 55 -11.29 15.97 12.83
N ILE A 56 -11.12 15.20 11.75
CA ILE A 56 -12.21 14.89 10.81
C ILE A 56 -13.33 14.12 11.53
N ASP A 57 -12.98 13.12 12.34
CA ASP A 57 -13.95 12.32 13.09
C ASP A 57 -14.75 13.16 14.08
N GLU A 58 -14.13 14.17 14.71
CA GLU A 58 -14.82 15.12 15.60
C GLU A 58 -15.81 16.01 14.84
N ILE A 59 -15.42 16.53 13.66
CA ILE A 59 -16.29 17.34 12.79
C ILE A 59 -17.48 16.52 12.29
N ASP A 60 -17.23 15.27 11.88
CA ASP A 60 -18.27 14.36 11.40
C ASP A 60 -19.21 13.94 12.52
N ALA A 61 -18.69 13.67 13.73
CA ALA A 61 -19.51 13.35 14.91
C ALA A 61 -20.43 14.50 15.31
N ALA A 62 -19.99 15.75 15.13
CA ALA A 62 -20.83 16.93 15.37
C ALA A 62 -21.95 17.10 14.32
N SER A 63 -21.77 16.53 13.13
CA SER A 63 -22.66 16.71 11.97
C SER A 63 -23.61 15.52 11.74
N ALA A 64 -23.26 14.32 12.20
CA ALA A 64 -23.96 13.09 11.87
C ALA A 64 -25.10 12.77 12.86
N GLY A 65 -26.35 12.93 12.41
CA GLY A 65 -27.50 12.30 13.04
C GLY A 65 -27.48 10.78 12.82
N LEU A 66 -27.27 10.01 13.90
CA LEU A 66 -27.54 8.56 14.11
C LEU A 66 -27.03 7.51 13.10
N ALA A 67 -26.49 7.85 11.93
CA ALA A 67 -25.90 6.86 11.03
C ALA A 67 -24.52 6.45 11.55
N ALA A 68 -24.36 5.17 11.91
CA ALA A 68 -23.09 4.60 12.35
C ALA A 68 -22.09 4.56 11.18
N SER A 69 -21.35 5.66 11.03
CA SER A 69 -20.26 5.79 10.07
C SER A 69 -18.97 5.18 10.62
N LEU A 70 -18.13 4.61 9.75
CA LEU A 70 -16.77 4.21 10.11
C LEU A 70 -15.91 5.47 10.24
N PRO A 71 -15.31 5.75 11.41
CA PRO A 71 -14.43 6.90 11.56
C PRO A 71 -13.27 6.84 10.58
N SER A 72 -12.93 7.99 10.01
CA SER A 72 -11.82 8.23 9.08
C SER A 72 -10.51 7.66 9.61
N LYS A 73 -10.26 7.77 10.92
CA LYS A 73 -9.04 7.22 11.53
C LYS A 73 -8.94 5.70 11.49
N ALA A 74 -10.08 5.01 11.39
CA ALA A 74 -10.10 3.55 11.28
C ALA A 74 -9.80 3.06 9.86
N ILE A 75 -9.86 3.93 8.84
CA ILE A 75 -9.68 3.53 7.44
C ILE A 75 -8.23 3.16 7.14
N TYR A 76 -7.27 3.96 7.60
CA TYR A 76 -5.86 3.72 7.27
C TYR A 76 -5.32 2.39 7.84
N PRO A 77 -5.56 2.04 9.13
CA PRO A 77 -5.19 0.72 9.66
C PRO A 77 -5.85 -0.43 8.89
N LEU A 78 -7.13 -0.28 8.54
CA LEU A 78 -7.89 -1.29 7.82
C LEU A 78 -7.36 -1.48 6.38
N LEU A 79 -7.02 -0.39 5.69
CA LEU A 79 -6.38 -0.41 4.38
C LEU A 79 -4.98 -1.02 4.46
N HIS A 80 -4.22 -0.72 5.50
CA HIS A 80 -2.91 -1.33 5.72
C HIS A 80 -3.02 -2.85 5.86
N GLU A 81 -3.92 -3.34 6.72
CA GLU A 81 -4.14 -4.77 6.89
C GLU A 81 -4.65 -5.43 5.60
N TRP A 82 -5.53 -4.77 4.84
CA TRP A 82 -5.99 -5.24 3.53
C TRP A 82 -4.81 -5.41 2.56
N VAL A 83 -3.93 -4.42 2.48
CA VAL A 83 -2.75 -4.47 1.60
C VAL A 83 -1.83 -5.61 2.00
N LEU A 84 -1.57 -5.81 3.30
CA LEU A 84 -0.75 -6.93 3.76
C LEU A 84 -1.38 -8.28 3.38
N LYS A 85 -2.70 -8.42 3.53
CA LYS A 85 -3.40 -9.67 3.25
C LYS A 85 -3.40 -10.03 1.76
N TYR A 86 -3.50 -9.04 0.88
CA TYR A 86 -3.53 -9.26 -0.58
C TYR A 86 -2.18 -9.00 -1.26
N ARG A 87 -1.12 -8.63 -0.53
CA ARG A 87 0.18 -8.29 -1.12
C ARG A 87 0.71 -9.33 -2.10
N PRO A 88 0.68 -10.65 -1.81
CA PRO A 88 1.14 -11.63 -2.78
C PRO A 88 0.33 -11.61 -4.09
N LEU A 89 -1.01 -11.58 -3.99
CA LEU A 89 -1.90 -11.47 -5.14
C LEU A 89 -1.63 -10.21 -5.97
N LEU A 90 -1.38 -9.09 -5.30
CA LEU A 90 -1.06 -7.82 -5.95
C LEU A 90 0.28 -7.88 -6.69
N CYS A 91 1.32 -8.50 -6.11
CA CYS A 91 2.58 -8.73 -6.80
C CYS A 91 2.38 -9.59 -8.06
N MET A 92 1.60 -10.66 -7.97
CA MET A 92 1.32 -11.52 -9.13
C MET A 92 0.54 -10.77 -10.22
N SER A 93 -0.46 -9.99 -9.81
CA SER A 93 -1.27 -9.17 -10.72
C SER A 93 -0.43 -8.12 -11.43
N LEU A 94 0.47 -7.45 -10.70
CA LEU A 94 1.46 -6.51 -11.25
C LEU A 94 2.31 -7.20 -12.32
N LEU A 95 2.94 -8.33 -12.00
CA LEU A 95 3.85 -9.01 -12.93
C LEU A 95 3.14 -9.41 -14.23
N ARG A 96 1.88 -9.86 -14.13
CA ARG A 96 1.06 -10.15 -15.30
C ARG A 96 0.65 -8.90 -16.06
N ALA A 97 0.22 -7.85 -15.37
CA ALA A 97 -0.17 -6.59 -16.01
C ALA A 97 1.01 -5.94 -16.77
N GLN A 98 2.25 -6.25 -16.37
CA GLN A 98 3.47 -5.84 -17.06
C GLN A 98 3.85 -6.75 -18.26
N GLY A 99 3.07 -7.81 -18.52
CA GLY A 99 3.34 -8.77 -19.61
C GLY A 99 4.50 -9.74 -19.34
N LEU A 100 4.99 -9.83 -18.10
CA LEU A 100 6.21 -10.58 -17.77
C LEU A 100 6.02 -12.11 -17.75
N TRP A 101 4.77 -12.58 -17.82
CA TRP A 101 4.47 -14.00 -17.97
C TRP A 101 4.66 -14.53 -19.39
N ASP A 102 4.37 -13.72 -20.38
CA ASP A 102 4.36 -14.16 -21.77
C ASP A 102 5.76 -14.00 -22.39
N ASP A 103 6.39 -12.85 -22.17
CA ASP A 103 7.68 -12.51 -22.77
C ASP A 103 8.82 -12.46 -21.75
N PRO A 104 10.06 -12.80 -22.14
CA PRO A 104 11.18 -12.73 -21.21
C PRO A 104 11.37 -11.25 -20.85
N PRO A 105 11.69 -10.94 -19.57
CA PRO A 105 11.93 -9.57 -19.19
C PRO A 105 12.98 -8.95 -20.11
N PRO A 106 12.86 -7.66 -20.48
CA PRO A 106 13.81 -7.01 -21.36
C PRO A 106 15.22 -7.21 -20.83
N ALA A 107 16.21 -7.37 -21.72
CA ALA A 107 17.59 -7.68 -21.34
C ALA A 107 18.21 -6.64 -20.37
N ASN A 108 17.63 -5.45 -20.28
CA ASN A 108 18.03 -4.41 -19.35
C ASN A 108 16.81 -3.75 -18.69
N PRO A 109 16.23 -4.35 -17.63
CA PRO A 109 15.12 -3.77 -16.88
C PRO A 109 15.43 -2.40 -16.28
N ALA A 110 16.71 -2.07 -16.03
CA ALA A 110 17.11 -0.76 -15.54
C ALA A 110 16.87 0.37 -16.58
N ARG A 111 16.62 0.02 -17.85
CA ARG A 111 16.23 0.96 -18.90
C ARG A 111 14.73 1.04 -19.13
N THR A 112 13.94 0.15 -18.53
CA THR A 112 12.48 0.22 -18.61
C THR A 112 12.02 1.39 -17.73
N PRO A 113 11.21 2.33 -18.26
CA PRO A 113 10.65 3.39 -17.44
C PRO A 113 9.95 2.80 -16.22
N PRO A 114 10.06 3.43 -15.03
CA PRO A 114 9.37 2.95 -13.86
C PRO A 114 7.88 2.83 -14.11
N GLN A 115 7.35 1.67 -13.76
CA GLN A 115 5.95 1.35 -13.91
C GLN A 115 5.26 1.44 -12.55
N VAL A 116 4.06 2.03 -12.58
CA VAL A 116 3.18 2.17 -11.43
C VAL A 116 2.01 1.25 -11.65
N PHE A 117 1.78 0.32 -10.73
CA PHE A 117 0.53 -0.44 -10.68
C PHE A 117 -0.49 0.35 -9.88
N TYR A 118 -1.36 1.04 -10.60
CA TYR A 118 -2.37 1.92 -10.07
C TYR A 118 -3.67 1.15 -9.87
N ILE A 119 -4.14 1.08 -8.62
CA ILE A 119 -5.31 0.29 -8.22
C ILE A 119 -6.33 1.25 -7.65
N ARG A 120 -7.49 1.34 -8.30
CA ARG A 120 -8.65 2.07 -7.79
C ARG A 120 -9.50 1.15 -6.96
N MET A 121 -9.89 1.61 -5.79
CA MET A 121 -10.62 0.85 -4.81
C MET A 121 -11.82 1.65 -4.31
N THR A 122 -12.83 0.95 -3.82
CA THR A 122 -13.98 1.53 -3.12
C THR A 122 -14.20 0.77 -1.81
N SER A 123 -14.78 1.41 -0.81
CA SER A 123 -15.27 0.71 0.38
C SER A 123 -16.44 -0.22 0.04
N THR A 124 -16.53 -1.33 0.77
CA THR A 124 -17.70 -2.20 0.75
C THR A 124 -18.86 -1.51 1.48
N PRO A 125 -20.10 -1.60 0.96
CA PRO A 125 -21.26 -1.05 1.65
C PRO A 125 -21.40 -1.57 3.08
N GLY A 126 -21.69 -0.69 4.05
CA GLY A 126 -21.85 -1.07 5.46
C GLY A 126 -20.53 -1.41 6.17
N ILE A 127 -19.40 -0.90 5.68
CA ILE A 127 -18.12 -0.99 6.37
C ILE A 127 -18.24 -0.39 7.78
N SER A 128 -17.65 -1.06 8.77
CA SER A 128 -17.71 -0.69 10.19
C SER A 128 -16.42 -1.08 10.90
N SER A 129 -16.27 -0.69 12.16
CA SER A 129 -15.10 -1.06 12.98
C SER A 129 -14.96 -2.57 13.21
N ARG A 130 -16.01 -3.34 12.95
CA ARG A 130 -16.00 -4.82 13.02
C ARG A 130 -15.72 -5.48 11.68
N THR A 131 -15.68 -4.72 10.59
CA THR A 131 -15.42 -5.25 9.26
C THR A 131 -14.00 -5.76 9.19
N LYS A 132 -13.83 -7.02 8.79
CA LYS A 132 -12.50 -7.59 8.58
C LYS A 132 -11.83 -6.91 7.40
N ALA A 133 -10.54 -6.59 7.53
CA ALA A 133 -9.78 -5.90 6.49
C ALA A 133 -9.96 -6.55 5.11
N ARG A 134 -9.84 -7.87 5.01
CA ARG A 134 -9.98 -8.62 3.75
C ARG A 134 -11.31 -8.41 2.98
N SER A 135 -12.36 -7.93 3.64
CA SER A 135 -13.68 -7.67 3.07
C SER A 135 -14.04 -6.17 3.04
N ALA A 136 -13.15 -5.32 3.55
CA ALA A 136 -13.39 -3.89 3.74
C ALA A 136 -13.48 -3.12 2.41
N PHE A 137 -12.72 -3.54 1.40
CA PHE A 137 -12.57 -2.81 0.15
C PHE A 137 -12.72 -3.74 -1.05
N ARG A 138 -13.14 -3.15 -2.17
CA ARG A 138 -13.24 -3.80 -3.48
C ARG A 138 -12.30 -3.12 -4.46
N VAL A 139 -11.70 -3.89 -5.36
CA VAL A 139 -10.95 -3.35 -6.50
C VAL A 139 -11.97 -2.98 -7.58
N VAL A 140 -11.93 -1.72 -8.03
CA VAL A 140 -12.77 -1.19 -9.12
C VAL A 140 -12.05 -1.35 -10.45
N SER A 141 -10.77 -0.97 -10.47
CA SER A 141 -9.90 -1.15 -11.63
C SER A 141 -8.45 -1.26 -11.18
N ALA A 142 -7.62 -1.91 -11.98
CA ALA A 142 -6.18 -1.90 -11.80
C ALA A 142 -5.50 -1.84 -13.17
N GLU A 143 -4.41 -1.11 -13.26
CA GLU A 143 -3.68 -0.90 -14.51
C GLU A 143 -2.22 -0.54 -14.24
N VAL A 144 -1.37 -0.77 -15.24
CA VAL A 144 0.03 -0.35 -15.21
C VAL A 144 0.15 0.95 -15.99
N VAL A 145 0.54 2.01 -15.31
CA VAL A 145 0.79 3.34 -15.92
C VAL A 145 2.28 3.69 -15.81
N PRO A 146 2.83 4.42 -16.78
CA PRO A 146 4.18 4.95 -16.66
C PRO A 146 4.24 6.02 -15.57
N MET A 147 5.37 6.12 -14.87
CA MET A 147 5.57 7.17 -13.86
C MET A 147 5.34 8.59 -14.38
N SER A 148 5.59 8.85 -15.67
CA SER A 148 5.30 10.14 -16.30
C SER A 148 3.81 10.49 -16.30
N GLU A 149 2.93 9.50 -16.50
CA GLU A 149 1.48 9.72 -16.44
C GLU A 149 1.04 10.07 -15.02
N LEU A 150 1.61 9.42 -14.00
CA LEU A 150 1.34 9.77 -12.60
C LEU A 150 1.80 11.19 -12.26
N ARG A 151 2.94 11.64 -12.80
CA ARG A 151 3.42 13.02 -12.63
C ARG A 151 2.53 14.04 -13.31
N ILE A 152 2.02 13.74 -14.51
CA ILE A 152 1.01 14.57 -15.19
C ILE A 152 -0.26 14.64 -14.33
N ALA A 153 -0.72 13.49 -13.84
CA ALA A 153 -1.89 13.40 -12.98
C ALA A 153 -1.78 14.23 -11.70
N ALA A 154 -0.58 14.39 -11.12
CA ALA A 154 -0.38 15.22 -9.93
C ALA A 154 -0.40 16.74 -10.20
N MET A 155 -0.39 17.15 -11.47
CA MET A 155 -0.38 18.56 -11.90
C MET A 155 -1.69 18.99 -12.57
N ASP A 156 -2.42 18.05 -13.17
CA ASP A 156 -3.64 18.33 -13.93
C ASP A 156 -4.89 17.96 -13.11
N THR A 157 -5.63 18.95 -12.64
CA THR A 157 -6.88 18.75 -11.86
C THR A 157 -7.99 18.06 -12.64
N GLY A 158 -7.91 18.03 -13.98
CA GLY A 158 -8.85 17.31 -14.84
C GLY A 158 -8.47 15.83 -15.05
N HIS A 159 -7.30 15.40 -14.59
CA HIS A 159 -6.83 14.04 -14.80
C HIS A 159 -7.59 13.05 -13.91
N ARG A 160 -7.96 11.88 -14.43
CA ARG A 160 -8.72 10.84 -13.68
C ARG A 160 -8.02 10.26 -12.44
N MET A 161 -6.71 10.49 -12.33
CA MET A 161 -5.86 10.06 -11.21
C MET A 161 -5.40 11.25 -10.36
N TYR A 162 -5.93 12.45 -10.63
CA TYR A 162 -5.60 13.63 -9.84
C TYR A 162 -6.12 13.49 -8.43
N ASP A 163 -5.25 13.80 -7.47
CA ASP A 163 -5.58 14.02 -6.09
C ASP A 163 -4.52 14.96 -5.49
N VAL A 164 -4.88 15.71 -4.45
CA VAL A 164 -3.97 16.65 -3.79
C VAL A 164 -2.75 15.95 -3.18
N ASP A 165 -2.91 14.70 -2.74
CA ASP A 165 -1.87 13.90 -2.08
C ASP A 165 -0.99 13.15 -3.09
N MET A 166 -1.32 13.17 -4.39
CA MET A 166 -0.54 12.46 -5.42
C MET A 166 0.91 12.96 -5.51
N LYS A 167 1.14 14.23 -5.13
CA LYS A 167 2.50 14.80 -5.04
C LYS A 167 3.35 14.11 -3.97
N GLU A 168 2.76 13.76 -2.83
CA GLU A 168 3.45 13.03 -1.76
C GLU A 168 3.81 11.63 -2.23
N VAL A 169 2.89 10.93 -2.91
CA VAL A 169 3.15 9.60 -3.49
C VAL A 169 4.34 9.61 -4.46
N ILE A 170 4.44 10.64 -5.30
CA ILE A 170 5.57 10.82 -6.21
C ILE A 170 6.87 11.11 -5.44
N GLN A 171 6.81 11.97 -4.42
CA GLN A 171 7.97 12.30 -3.59
C GLN A 171 8.50 11.07 -2.84
N ASP A 172 7.62 10.21 -2.36
CA ASP A 172 7.95 8.93 -1.74
C ASP A 172 8.69 8.01 -2.72
N TYR A 173 8.23 7.95 -3.96
CA TYR A 173 8.91 7.20 -5.01
C TYR A 173 10.32 7.73 -5.27
N ASP A 174 10.46 9.05 -5.44
CA ASP A 174 11.75 9.69 -5.70
C ASP A 174 12.73 9.45 -4.54
N THR A 175 12.23 9.54 -3.30
CA THR A 175 13.00 9.22 -2.09
C THR A 175 13.41 7.75 -2.05
N TYR A 176 12.50 6.83 -2.38
CA TYR A 176 12.80 5.40 -2.40
C TYR A 176 13.86 5.07 -3.45
N LEU A 177 13.74 5.63 -4.65
CA LEU A 177 14.69 5.41 -5.73
C LEU A 177 16.09 5.92 -5.39
N GLU A 178 16.19 7.08 -4.76
CA GLU A 178 17.48 7.63 -4.31
C GLU A 178 18.12 6.75 -3.23
N ASN A 179 17.33 6.26 -2.26
CA ASN A 179 17.81 5.31 -1.27
C ASN A 179 18.25 3.96 -1.91
N ALA A 180 17.54 3.50 -2.93
CA ALA A 180 17.89 2.27 -3.64
C ALA A 180 19.20 2.44 -4.47
N ARG A 181 19.48 3.64 -4.98
CA ARG A 181 20.74 3.96 -5.67
C ARG A 181 21.92 4.01 -4.71
N THR A 182 21.77 4.69 -3.57
CA THR A 182 22.84 4.80 -2.57
C THR A 182 23.24 3.44 -1.98
N THR A 183 22.28 2.52 -1.85
CA THR A 183 22.51 1.14 -1.38
C THR A 183 22.99 0.17 -2.48
N ARG A 184 23.19 0.65 -3.71
CA ARG A 184 23.55 -0.12 -4.92
C ARG A 184 22.55 -1.20 -5.35
N VAL A 185 21.38 -1.29 -4.71
CA VAL A 185 20.31 -2.23 -5.10
C VAL A 185 19.77 -1.86 -6.49
N ALA A 186 19.50 -0.58 -6.73
CA ALA A 186 18.99 -0.08 -8.02
C ALA A 186 20.04 -0.05 -9.14
N LEU A 187 21.31 -0.32 -8.83
CA LEU A 187 22.39 -0.32 -9.83
C LEU A 187 22.59 -1.69 -10.49
N HIS A 188 21.95 -2.74 -9.95
CA HIS A 188 22.07 -4.06 -10.56
C HIS A 188 21.19 -4.12 -11.82
N PRO A 189 21.74 -4.48 -13.00
CA PRO A 189 21.01 -4.46 -14.27
C PRO A 189 19.85 -5.46 -14.35
N HIS A 190 19.61 -6.24 -13.31
CA HIS A 190 18.57 -7.27 -13.24
C HIS A 190 17.45 -6.91 -12.26
N TYR A 191 17.64 -5.86 -11.47
CA TYR A 191 16.67 -5.43 -10.48
C TYR A 191 15.61 -4.55 -11.13
N ARG A 192 14.35 -4.84 -10.82
CA ARG A 192 13.19 -4.03 -11.18
C ARG A 192 12.64 -3.37 -9.93
N ILE A 193 12.23 -2.11 -10.06
CA ILE A 193 11.52 -1.38 -9.01
C ILE A 193 10.20 -0.91 -9.60
N SER A 194 9.10 -1.43 -9.04
CA SER A 194 7.75 -1.00 -9.37
C SER A 194 7.11 -0.36 -8.14
N MET A 195 6.32 0.69 -8.35
CA MET A 195 5.48 1.25 -7.31
C MET A 195 4.07 0.71 -7.45
N VAL A 196 3.44 0.34 -6.35
CA VAL A 196 2.02 0.00 -6.31
C VAL A 196 1.31 1.11 -5.56
N VAL A 197 0.30 1.71 -6.18
CA VAL A 197 -0.50 2.80 -5.62
C VAL A 197 -1.93 2.33 -5.48
N HIS A 198 -2.45 2.37 -4.26
CA HIS A 198 -3.86 2.20 -3.95
C HIS A 198 -4.50 3.57 -3.84
N SER A 199 -5.55 3.80 -4.61
CA SER A 199 -6.42 4.98 -4.54
C SER A 199 -7.79 4.50 -4.08
N LEU A 200 -8.10 4.75 -2.81
CA LEU A 200 -9.34 4.34 -2.17
C LEU A 200 -10.33 5.50 -2.14
N ASP A 201 -11.42 5.33 -2.88
CA ASP A 201 -12.61 6.16 -2.78
C ASP A 201 -13.43 5.72 -1.55
N PHE A 202 -13.56 6.62 -0.58
CA PHE A 202 -14.29 6.37 0.66
C PHE A 202 -15.32 7.46 0.94
N HIS A 203 -16.54 7.04 1.25
CA HIS A 203 -17.60 7.91 1.69
C HIS A 203 -18.10 7.45 3.05
N ASN A 204 -18.02 8.33 4.04
CA ASN A 204 -18.43 8.01 5.41
C ASN A 204 -19.89 8.42 5.71
N GLY A 205 -20.62 8.90 4.70
CA GLY A 205 -22.02 9.34 4.83
C GLY A 205 -22.17 10.84 5.00
N ALA A 206 -21.14 11.53 5.49
CA ALA A 206 -21.07 12.98 5.56
C ALA A 206 -20.07 13.54 4.54
N THR A 207 -18.90 12.91 4.47
CA THR A 207 -17.74 13.41 3.73
C THR A 207 -17.23 12.35 2.76
N HIS A 208 -16.89 12.81 1.55
CA HIS A 208 -16.18 12.04 0.53
C HIS A 208 -14.68 12.29 0.68
N MET A 209 -13.89 11.22 0.73
CA MET A 209 -12.45 11.27 0.90
C MET A 209 -11.76 10.31 -0.06
N MET A 210 -10.61 10.73 -0.56
CA MET A 210 -9.70 9.89 -1.32
C MET A 210 -8.50 9.54 -0.44
N TYR A 211 -8.17 8.26 -0.32
CA TYR A 211 -6.97 7.83 0.40
C TYR A 211 -5.96 7.23 -0.56
N HIS A 212 -4.74 7.74 -0.51
CA HIS A 212 -3.62 7.17 -1.25
C HIS A 212 -2.70 6.36 -0.34
N LYS A 213 -2.38 5.15 -0.77
CA LYS A 213 -1.37 4.31 -0.11
C LYS A 213 -0.47 3.69 -1.15
N ASN A 214 0.83 3.96 -1.05
CA ASN A 214 1.84 3.37 -1.92
C ASN A 214 2.74 2.38 -1.17
N TRP A 215 3.33 1.47 -1.93
CA TRP A 215 4.43 0.62 -1.49
C TRP A 215 5.28 0.21 -2.70
N PHE A 216 6.48 -0.28 -2.43
CA PHE A 216 7.44 -0.61 -3.48
C PHE A 216 7.63 -2.12 -3.57
N PHE A 217 7.60 -2.61 -4.80
CA PHE A 217 7.95 -3.98 -5.16
C PHE A 217 9.31 -3.95 -5.85
N THR A 218 10.23 -4.77 -5.34
CA THR A 218 11.57 -4.93 -5.91
C THR A 218 11.84 -6.40 -6.10
N ASP A 219 12.33 -6.77 -7.28
CA ASP A 219 12.61 -8.16 -7.62
C ASP A 219 13.82 -8.27 -8.56
N ASP A 220 14.48 -9.44 -8.53
CA ASP A 220 15.58 -9.80 -9.44
C ASP A 220 15.01 -10.67 -10.56
N ASN A 221 15.06 -10.16 -11.79
CA ASN A 221 14.48 -10.81 -12.96
C ASN A 221 15.09 -12.18 -13.28
N ARG A 222 16.28 -12.50 -12.75
CA ARG A 222 16.92 -13.82 -12.93
C ARG A 222 16.29 -14.90 -12.07
N THR A 223 15.65 -14.49 -10.98
CA THR A 223 14.92 -15.36 -10.05
C THR A 223 13.42 -15.21 -10.20
N ASP A 224 12.98 -14.58 -11.29
CA ASP A 224 11.56 -14.39 -11.58
C ASP A 224 10.93 -15.70 -12.07
N TYR A 225 10.22 -16.36 -11.14
CA TYR A 225 9.44 -17.56 -11.43
C TYR A 225 7.99 -17.26 -11.81
N SER A 226 7.62 -16.00 -12.04
CA SER A 226 6.24 -15.59 -12.29
C SER A 226 5.56 -16.41 -13.38
N ARG A 227 6.30 -16.80 -14.43
CA ARG A 227 5.84 -17.68 -15.52
C ARG A 227 5.29 -19.04 -15.08
N GLN A 228 5.73 -19.54 -13.94
CA GLN A 228 5.25 -20.80 -13.35
C GLN A 228 3.89 -20.64 -12.68
N TRP A 229 3.46 -19.40 -12.43
CA TRP A 229 2.19 -19.09 -11.79
C TRP A 229 1.19 -18.73 -12.88
N ARG A 230 0.37 -19.70 -13.29
CA ARG A 230 -0.76 -19.43 -14.20
C ARG A 230 -2.08 -19.65 -13.46
N PRO A 231 -2.84 -18.58 -13.15
CA PRO A 231 -4.22 -18.70 -12.69
C PRO A 231 -5.03 -19.51 -13.68
N ALA A 232 -6.14 -20.07 -13.22
CA ALA A 232 -7.06 -20.79 -14.09
C ALA A 232 -7.68 -19.90 -15.19
N THR A 233 -7.64 -18.58 -15.04
CA THR A 233 -8.19 -17.60 -15.98
C THR A 233 -7.08 -16.80 -16.66
N ASP A 234 -7.29 -16.50 -17.95
CA ASP A 234 -6.39 -15.63 -18.71
C ASP A 234 -6.57 -14.14 -18.38
N ASP A 235 -7.70 -13.78 -17.77
CA ASP A 235 -7.96 -12.45 -17.28
C ASP A 235 -7.51 -12.31 -15.82
N TRP A 236 -6.37 -11.64 -15.63
CA TRP A 236 -5.82 -11.37 -14.30
C TRP A 236 -6.60 -10.32 -13.52
N LEU A 237 -7.22 -9.37 -14.22
CA LEU A 237 -7.96 -8.29 -13.58
C LEU A 237 -9.27 -8.86 -13.05
N ASP A 238 -9.95 -9.69 -13.83
CA ASP A 238 -11.11 -10.46 -13.39
C ASP A 238 -10.74 -11.36 -12.19
N PHE A 239 -9.62 -12.09 -12.25
CA PHE A 239 -9.16 -12.91 -11.13
C PHE A 239 -8.90 -12.12 -9.84
N LEU A 240 -8.20 -10.97 -9.95
CA LEU A 240 -7.91 -10.07 -8.83
C LEU A 240 -9.22 -9.54 -8.22
N THR A 241 -10.11 -9.01 -9.06
CA THR A 241 -11.37 -8.39 -8.61
C THR A 241 -12.29 -9.42 -7.95
N GLN A 242 -12.45 -10.60 -8.54
CA GLN A 242 -13.26 -11.69 -7.98
C GLN A 242 -12.70 -12.20 -6.65
N THR A 243 -11.38 -12.39 -6.56
CA THR A 243 -10.73 -12.90 -5.34
C THR A 243 -10.85 -11.91 -4.19
N VAL A 244 -10.64 -10.61 -4.46
CA VAL A 244 -10.85 -9.55 -3.46
C VAL A 244 -12.33 -9.49 -3.07
N ALA A 245 -13.25 -9.53 -4.04
CA ALA A 245 -14.69 -9.47 -3.78
C ALA A 245 -15.19 -10.66 -2.94
N ALA A 246 -14.58 -11.85 -3.09
CA ALA A 246 -14.90 -13.01 -2.29
C ALA A 246 -14.51 -12.86 -0.80
N GLY A 247 -13.60 -11.94 -0.47
CA GLY A 247 -13.24 -11.59 0.91
C GLY A 247 -12.63 -12.74 1.71
N LYS A 248 -12.20 -13.82 1.04
CA LYS A 248 -11.52 -14.96 1.68
C LYS A 248 -10.08 -14.63 2.08
N GLY A 249 -9.54 -13.55 1.50
CA GLY A 249 -8.10 -13.30 1.49
C GLY A 249 -7.42 -14.16 0.43
N TRP A 250 -6.12 -13.95 0.24
CA TRP A 250 -5.34 -14.79 -0.66
C TRP A 250 -4.79 -16.02 0.09
N ASP A 251 -5.00 -17.21 -0.49
CA ASP A 251 -4.29 -18.44 -0.14
C ASP A 251 -3.46 -18.90 -1.35
N ARG A 252 -2.29 -19.49 -1.10
CA ARG A 252 -1.42 -20.01 -2.16
C ARG A 252 -2.10 -21.16 -2.89
N ASP A 253 -2.94 -21.92 -2.19
CA ASP A 253 -3.62 -23.10 -2.71
C ASP A 253 -4.78 -22.75 -3.68
N ASP A 254 -5.16 -21.47 -3.78
CA ASP A 254 -6.13 -20.98 -4.76
C ASP A 254 -5.55 -20.96 -6.20
N VAL A 255 -4.25 -21.19 -6.35
CA VAL A 255 -3.55 -21.25 -7.64
C VAL A 255 -3.07 -22.68 -7.87
N ARG A 256 -3.42 -23.26 -9.02
CA ARG A 256 -2.89 -24.57 -9.44
C ARG A 256 -1.50 -24.37 -10.03
N PHE A 257 -0.54 -25.14 -9.53
CA PHE A 257 0.81 -25.25 -10.11
C PHE A 257 0.84 -26.26 -11.25
#